data_AF-A0A1G2ENW4-F1
#
_entry.id   AF-A0A1G2ENW4-F1
#
_cell.length_a   1.000
_cell.length_b   1.000
_cell.length_c   1.000
_cell.angle_alpha   90.00
_cell.angle_beta   90.00
_cell.angle_gamma   90.00
#
_symmetry.space_group_name_H-M   'P 1'
#
loop_
_entity.id
_entity.type
_entity.pdbx_description
1 polymer ?
#
loop_
_entity_poly.entity_id
_entity_poly.type
_entity_poly.pdbx_seq_one_letter_code
_entity_poly.pdbx_strand_id
1 'polypeptide(L)'
;MSKKPFSFLIIFGALVVFLPKGASADLGPKPSVDIDVVYNQQSIPDTNFSARMLWCLSQDQKQVGMEDKTIPQLEINEYDSPKNCYWVPARLAGGGQCSNGSCHFGYMPPSEFKLAVFIPSIDKVFITNEISRTNFNSRYKAELFSDGSAKISETTPVLSSDKVSSFAKAFPITIILELLVSLIFLSVRKLPKKILAYILLANIISLPIVWFLFPLVKLPILAIIVVSEIFAVLFETYFVYLLNKQIISFKQSLTLNILNNLTSLFVGGFIFGLLGIFGL
;
A
#
# COMPACT_ATOMS: atom_id res chain seq x y z
N MET A 1 2.94 -15.90 -46.49
CA MET A 1 2.79 -14.47 -46.13
C MET A 1 2.18 -14.35 -44.74
N SER A 2 2.93 -13.73 -43.81
CA SER A 2 2.64 -13.67 -42.38
C SER A 2 1.69 -12.51 -42.05
N LYS A 3 0.40 -12.80 -41.84
CA LYS A 3 -0.58 -11.85 -41.27
C LYS A 3 -0.58 -11.85 -39.73
N LYS A 4 0.53 -12.18 -39.07
CA LYS A 4 0.59 -12.36 -37.60
C LYS A 4 0.95 -11.13 -36.74
N PRO A 5 1.63 -10.07 -37.22
CA PRO A 5 1.93 -8.93 -36.35
C PRO A 5 0.73 -7.98 -36.16
N PHE A 6 -0.26 -8.04 -37.05
CA PHE A 6 -1.39 -7.11 -37.05
C PHE A 6 -2.41 -7.38 -35.93
N SER A 7 -2.57 -8.64 -35.50
CA SER A 7 -3.55 -8.99 -34.47
C SER A 7 -3.13 -8.54 -33.07
N PHE A 8 -1.84 -8.40 -32.79
CA PHE A 8 -1.32 -7.95 -31.49
C PHE A 8 -1.50 -6.43 -31.29
N LEU A 9 -1.32 -5.65 -32.36
CA LEU A 9 -1.53 -4.19 -32.35
C LEU A 9 -3.00 -3.81 -32.11
N ILE A 10 -3.95 -4.62 -32.60
CA ILE A 10 -5.38 -4.38 -32.41
C ILE A 10 -5.81 -4.60 -30.96
N ILE A 11 -5.28 -5.62 -30.29
CA ILE A 11 -5.57 -5.89 -28.87
C ILE A 11 -4.99 -4.78 -27.99
N PHE A 12 -3.76 -4.33 -28.28
CA PHE A 12 -3.13 -3.24 -27.54
C PHE A 12 -3.84 -1.89 -27.77
N GLY A 13 -4.27 -1.61 -29.00
CA GLY A 13 -5.05 -0.42 -29.35
C GLY A 13 -6.44 -0.39 -28.71
N ALA A 14 -7.10 -1.54 -28.59
CA ALA A 14 -8.39 -1.64 -27.90
C ALA A 14 -8.27 -1.34 -26.39
N LEU A 15 -7.15 -1.71 -25.74
CA LEU A 15 -6.92 -1.49 -24.31
C LEU A 15 -6.76 0.00 -23.96
N VAL A 16 -6.16 0.80 -24.83
CA VAL A 16 -5.96 2.25 -24.62
C VAL A 16 -7.29 3.03 -24.66
N VAL A 17 -8.30 2.52 -25.38
CA VAL A 17 -9.63 3.16 -25.48
C VAL A 17 -10.44 3.01 -24.20
N PHE A 18 -10.14 2.03 -23.35
CA PHE A 18 -10.83 1.77 -22.08
C PHE A 18 -10.20 2.45 -20.87
N LEU A 19 -9.24 3.36 -21.05
CA LEU A 19 -8.73 4.16 -19.93
C LEU A 19 -9.89 5.00 -19.34
N PRO A 20 -10.15 4.90 -18.02
CA PRO A 20 -11.28 5.57 -17.39
C PRO A 20 -11.14 7.09 -17.53
N LYS A 21 -12.08 7.71 -18.27
CA LYS A 21 -12.09 9.16 -18.56
C LYS A 21 -12.69 10.03 -17.45
N GLY A 22 -12.95 9.47 -16.27
CA GLY A 22 -13.54 10.21 -15.16
C GLY A 22 -13.08 9.64 -13.83
N ALA A 23 -12.13 10.33 -13.19
CA ALA A 23 -11.85 10.15 -11.77
C ALA A 23 -12.66 11.22 -11.02
N SER A 24 -13.68 10.80 -10.27
CA SER A 24 -14.37 11.67 -9.31
C SER A 24 -13.62 11.63 -7.98
N ALA A 25 -13.38 12.79 -7.38
CA ALA A 25 -12.47 12.95 -6.24
C ALA A 25 -12.97 12.36 -4.91
N ASP A 26 -14.22 11.89 -4.80
CA ASP A 26 -14.82 11.39 -3.55
C ASP A 26 -15.38 9.95 -3.67
N LEU A 27 -14.98 9.19 -4.70
CA LEU A 27 -15.44 7.81 -4.92
C LEU A 27 -14.45 6.72 -4.45
N GLY A 28 -13.24 7.09 -4.04
CA GLY A 28 -12.27 6.13 -3.51
C GLY A 28 -12.59 5.72 -2.06
N PRO A 29 -12.15 4.52 -1.62
CA PRO A 29 -12.15 4.21 -0.19
C PRO A 29 -11.37 5.30 0.55
N LYS A 30 -11.71 5.54 1.82
CA LYS A 30 -11.04 6.52 2.68
C LYS A 30 -10.09 5.77 3.62
N PRO A 31 -8.85 6.25 3.82
CA PRO A 31 -7.93 5.60 4.75
C PRO A 31 -8.48 5.68 6.16
N SER A 32 -8.29 4.61 6.91
CA SER A 32 -8.78 4.50 8.29
C SER A 32 -7.66 4.19 9.27
N VAL A 33 -7.82 4.70 10.49
CA VAL A 33 -6.91 4.45 11.60
C VAL A 33 -7.74 4.08 12.83
N ASP A 34 -7.54 2.86 13.29
CA ASP A 34 -8.08 2.37 14.57
C ASP A 34 -6.98 2.43 15.62
N ILE A 35 -7.30 2.94 16.81
CA ILE A 35 -6.34 3.04 17.91
C ILE A 35 -6.96 2.44 19.17
N ASP A 36 -6.35 1.38 19.67
CA ASP A 36 -6.65 0.84 20.98
C ASP A 36 -5.87 1.61 22.04
N VAL A 37 -6.55 2.10 23.07
CA VAL A 37 -5.98 2.99 24.08
C VAL A 37 -6.10 2.30 25.45
N VAL A 38 -4.98 2.24 26.17
CA VAL A 38 -4.88 1.62 27.49
C VAL A 38 -4.21 2.57 28.49
N TYR A 39 -4.63 2.51 29.76
CA TYR A 39 -4.04 3.29 30.85
C TYR A 39 -3.33 2.35 31.84
N ASN A 40 -2.02 2.52 32.01
CA ASN A 40 -1.15 1.64 32.81
C ASN A 40 -1.34 0.15 32.47
N GLN A 41 -1.39 -0.17 31.18
CA GLN A 41 -1.60 -1.53 30.64
C GLN A 41 -2.98 -2.14 30.98
N GLN A 42 -3.90 -1.35 31.53
CA GLN A 42 -5.27 -1.75 31.83
C GLN A 42 -6.26 -0.97 30.94
N SER A 43 -7.50 -1.43 30.91
CA SER A 43 -8.58 -0.69 30.26
C SER A 43 -8.71 0.71 30.86
N ILE A 44 -9.02 1.69 30.00
CA ILE A 44 -9.27 3.06 30.44
C ILE A 44 -10.46 3.08 31.40
N PRO A 45 -10.42 3.90 32.48
CA PRO A 45 -11.51 4.00 33.44
C PRO A 45 -12.84 4.47 32.82
N ASP A 46 -12.76 5.31 31.78
CA ASP A 46 -13.91 5.94 31.17
C ASP A 46 -14.39 5.16 29.94
N THR A 47 -15.70 4.89 29.90
CA THR A 47 -16.34 4.33 28.70
C THR A 47 -16.21 5.26 27.50
N ASN A 48 -16.34 6.58 27.73
CA ASN A 48 -16.26 7.60 26.69
C ASN A 48 -15.13 8.57 27.03
N PHE A 49 -14.26 8.80 26.06
CA PHE A 49 -13.16 9.75 26.17
C PHE A 49 -12.90 10.34 24.79
N SER A 50 -11.89 11.20 24.66
CA SER A 50 -11.67 11.87 23.39
C SER A 50 -10.22 11.93 23.00
N ALA A 51 -9.98 11.87 21.71
CA ALA A 51 -8.64 11.94 21.15
C ALA A 51 -8.61 12.82 19.90
N ARG A 52 -7.45 13.42 19.62
CA ARG A 52 -7.17 14.15 18.38
C ARG A 52 -5.82 13.72 17.86
N MET A 53 -5.76 13.48 16.55
CA MET A 53 -4.48 13.39 15.85
C MET A 53 -3.89 14.80 15.75
N LEU A 54 -2.60 14.92 16.00
CA LEU A 54 -1.84 16.14 15.82
C LEU A 54 -0.93 15.98 14.61
N TRP A 55 -0.85 17.00 13.77
CA TRP A 55 0.12 17.09 12.68
C TRP A 55 1.07 18.27 12.88
N CYS A 56 2.24 18.19 12.24
CA CYS A 56 3.30 19.19 12.34
C CYS A 56 3.16 20.17 11.17
N LEU A 57 2.73 21.41 11.47
CA LEU A 57 2.55 22.48 10.47
C LEU A 57 3.52 23.63 10.70
N SER A 58 4.05 24.20 9.61
CA SER A 58 4.77 25.47 9.68
C SER A 58 3.85 26.62 10.12
N GLN A 59 4.44 27.71 10.59
CA GLN A 59 3.70 28.89 11.07
C GLN A 59 2.75 29.47 10.01
N ASP A 60 3.14 29.44 8.73
CA ASP A 60 2.34 29.94 7.61
C ASP A 60 1.14 29.02 7.30
N GLN A 61 1.32 27.70 7.44
CA GLN A 61 0.26 26.71 7.20
C GLN A 61 -0.79 26.68 8.32
N LYS A 62 -0.39 27.03 9.54
CA LYS A 62 -1.25 27.00 10.73
C LYS A 62 -2.46 27.95 10.63
N GLN A 63 -2.36 29.03 9.85
CA GLN A 63 -3.45 30.02 9.72
C GLN A 63 -4.65 29.56 8.88
N VAL A 64 -4.54 28.44 8.17
CA VAL A 64 -5.58 27.95 7.23
C VAL A 64 -6.61 27.02 7.92
N GLY A 65 -6.46 26.72 9.21
CA GLY A 65 -7.37 25.80 9.92
C GLY A 65 -8.73 26.42 10.25
N MET A 66 -9.83 25.83 9.75
CA MET A 66 -11.21 26.13 10.19
C MET A 66 -11.39 25.88 11.69
N GLU A 67 -11.96 26.81 12.43
CA GLU A 67 -12.21 26.70 13.88
C GLU A 67 -13.16 25.51 14.18
N ASP A 68 -12.68 24.47 14.87
CA ASP A 68 -13.52 23.36 15.36
C ASP A 68 -13.71 23.52 16.87
N LYS A 69 -14.96 23.73 17.30
CA LYS A 69 -15.33 23.85 18.71
C LYS A 69 -15.82 22.50 19.19
N THR A 70 -14.97 21.67 19.81
CA THR A 70 -15.55 20.60 20.62
C THR A 70 -14.81 20.15 21.88
N ILE A 71 -13.48 20.30 22.06
CA ILE A 71 -12.83 19.95 23.35
C ILE A 71 -11.64 20.88 23.62
N PRO A 72 -11.78 21.89 24.49
CA PRO A 72 -10.73 22.87 24.77
C PRO A 72 -9.40 22.25 25.20
N GLN A 73 -9.44 21.14 25.95
CA GLN A 73 -8.26 20.43 26.43
C GLN A 73 -7.41 19.82 25.30
N LEU A 74 -8.02 19.56 24.13
CA LEU A 74 -7.34 18.97 22.97
C LEU A 74 -6.94 20.01 21.92
N GLU A 75 -7.11 21.31 22.19
CA GLU A 75 -6.57 22.40 21.35
C GLU A 75 -5.07 22.57 21.59
N ILE A 76 -4.30 21.57 21.18
CA ILE A 76 -2.84 21.54 21.34
C ILE A 76 -2.18 22.51 20.36
N ASN A 77 -1.17 23.21 20.85
CA ASN A 77 -0.35 24.12 20.05
C ASN A 77 1.09 24.13 20.58
N GLU A 78 1.78 23.00 20.40
CA GLU A 78 3.14 22.77 20.90
C GLU A 78 4.16 23.03 19.80
N TYR A 79 5.16 23.87 20.06
CA TYR A 79 6.23 24.15 19.09
C TYR A 79 7.34 23.09 19.17
N ASP A 80 7.69 22.52 18.03
CA ASP A 80 8.77 21.56 17.84
C ASP A 80 9.96 22.27 17.18
N SER A 81 10.94 22.68 18.00
CA SER A 81 12.13 23.40 17.53
C SER A 81 12.97 22.60 16.52
N PRO A 82 13.26 21.29 16.74
CA PRO A 82 13.96 20.47 15.75
C PRO A 82 13.30 20.43 14.37
N LYS A 83 11.96 20.40 14.31
CA LYS A 83 11.22 20.36 13.04
C LYS A 83 10.78 21.72 12.53
N ASN A 84 10.99 22.78 13.31
CA ASN A 84 10.49 24.13 13.06
C ASN A 84 8.99 24.16 12.70
N CYS A 85 8.16 23.49 13.51
CA CYS A 85 6.72 23.39 13.28
C CYS A 85 5.92 23.43 14.57
N TYR A 86 4.60 23.52 14.45
CA TYR A 86 3.66 23.41 15.54
C TYR A 86 2.85 22.11 15.41
N TRP A 87 2.82 21.32 16.47
CA TRP A 87 1.88 20.22 16.63
C TRP A 87 0.51 20.79 16.97
N VAL A 88 -0.41 20.68 16.03
CA VAL A 88 -1.79 21.18 16.14
C VAL A 88 -2.78 20.09 15.72
N PRO A 89 -4.05 20.14 16.17
CA PRO A 89 -5.07 19.18 15.75
C PRO A 89 -5.18 19.10 14.22
N ALA A 90 -5.11 17.87 13.70
CA ALA A 90 -5.40 17.57 12.30
C ALA A 90 -6.92 17.65 12.11
N ARG A 91 -7.44 18.84 11.80
CA ARG A 91 -8.90 19.10 11.77
C ARG A 91 -9.64 18.32 10.69
N LEU A 92 -8.94 17.93 9.63
CA LEU A 92 -9.47 17.05 8.59
C LEU A 92 -9.45 15.57 9.00
N ALA A 93 -8.74 15.20 10.08
CA ALA A 93 -8.73 13.86 10.64
C ALA A 93 -10.05 13.57 11.37
N GLY A 94 -11.13 13.35 10.63
CA GLY A 94 -12.46 13.12 11.17
C GLY A 94 -12.50 11.87 12.05
N GLY A 95 -13.10 12.00 13.23
CA GLY A 95 -13.12 10.97 14.28
C GLY A 95 -12.84 11.55 15.66
N GLY A 96 -12.23 10.75 16.53
CA GLY A 96 -11.75 11.21 17.84
C GLY A 96 -12.77 11.15 18.98
N GLN A 97 -14.02 10.78 18.71
CA GLN A 97 -14.95 10.31 19.72
C GLN A 97 -14.64 8.85 20.01
N CYS A 98 -14.08 8.59 21.20
CA CYS A 98 -13.60 7.27 21.56
C CYS A 98 -14.55 6.59 22.53
N SER A 99 -14.71 5.28 22.38
CA SER A 99 -15.54 4.48 23.27
C SER A 99 -14.92 3.13 23.56
N ASN A 100 -15.12 2.60 24.76
CA ASN A 100 -14.66 1.27 25.18
C ASN A 100 -13.16 1.04 24.92
N GLY A 101 -12.33 2.05 25.17
CA GLY A 101 -10.89 1.97 24.96
C GLY A 101 -10.44 2.01 23.50
N SER A 102 -11.30 2.34 22.53
CA SER A 102 -10.93 2.42 21.12
C SER A 102 -11.35 3.74 20.48
N CYS A 103 -10.53 4.24 19.57
CA CYS A 103 -10.75 5.45 18.78
C CYS A 103 -10.67 5.12 17.29
N HIS A 104 -11.62 5.63 16.50
CA HIS A 104 -11.62 5.50 15.05
C HIS A 104 -11.42 6.86 14.37
N PHE A 105 -10.55 6.91 13.37
CA PHE A 105 -10.35 8.05 12.49
C PHE A 105 -10.50 7.61 11.04
N GLY A 106 -11.49 8.15 10.33
CA GLY A 106 -11.92 7.66 9.01
C GLY A 106 -11.93 8.69 7.89
N TYR A 107 -11.57 9.94 8.19
CA TYR A 107 -11.52 11.02 7.21
C TYR A 107 -10.14 11.66 7.24
N MET A 108 -9.42 11.67 6.12
CA MET A 108 -8.09 12.30 5.94
C MET A 108 -7.10 12.20 7.12
N PRO A 109 -6.84 11.01 7.71
CA PRO A 109 -5.80 10.85 8.71
C PRO A 109 -4.41 11.24 8.15
N PRO A 110 -3.64 12.08 8.86
CA PRO A 110 -2.29 12.48 8.45
C PRO A 110 -1.34 11.28 8.28
N SER A 111 -0.30 11.46 7.45
CA SER A 111 0.74 10.45 7.25
C SER A 111 1.75 10.38 8.38
N GLU A 112 1.97 11.48 9.10
CA GLU A 112 2.81 11.58 10.30
C GLU A 112 1.99 12.27 11.38
N PHE A 113 1.93 11.69 12.58
CA PHE A 113 1.11 12.25 13.64
C PHE A 113 1.59 11.91 15.04
N LYS A 114 1.18 12.74 16.00
CA LYS A 114 1.07 12.39 17.43
C LYS A 114 -0.41 12.18 17.77
N LEU A 115 -0.70 11.46 18.84
CA LEU A 115 -2.06 11.35 19.38
C LEU A 115 -2.14 12.12 20.69
N ALA A 116 -3.09 13.04 20.78
CA ALA A 116 -3.51 13.65 22.04
C ALA A 116 -4.77 12.94 22.54
N VAL A 117 -4.77 12.48 23.79
CA VAL A 117 -5.91 11.80 24.43
C VAL A 117 -6.28 12.54 25.72
N PHE A 118 -7.56 12.87 25.88
CA PHE A 118 -8.10 13.46 27.10
C PHE A 118 -9.02 12.45 27.79
N ILE A 119 -8.72 12.14 29.06
CA ILE A 119 -9.53 11.26 29.91
C ILE A 119 -10.26 12.12 30.95
N PRO A 120 -11.60 12.25 30.85
CA PRO A 120 -12.39 13.06 31.78
C PRO A 120 -12.22 12.75 33.27
N SER A 121 -12.20 11.47 33.68
CA SER A 121 -12.09 11.12 35.11
C SER A 121 -10.74 11.45 35.75
N ILE A 122 -9.68 11.56 34.94
CA ILE A 122 -8.33 11.91 35.38
C ILE A 122 -8.06 13.40 35.15
N ASP A 123 -8.92 14.08 34.39
CA ASP A 123 -8.76 15.47 33.93
C ASP A 123 -7.35 15.77 33.39
N LYS A 124 -6.86 14.86 32.54
CA LYS A 124 -5.49 14.91 32.03
C LYS A 124 -5.43 14.64 30.53
N VAL A 125 -4.56 15.40 29.88
CA VAL A 125 -4.21 15.22 28.47
C VAL A 125 -2.89 14.47 28.38
N PHE A 126 -2.87 13.45 27.54
CA PHE A 126 -1.69 12.65 27.23
C PHE A 126 -1.32 12.86 25.77
N ILE A 127 -0.05 13.11 25.49
CA ILE A 127 0.47 13.30 24.13
C ILE A 127 1.51 12.21 23.87
N THR A 128 1.31 11.44 22.81
CA THR A 128 2.21 10.34 22.46
C THR A 128 3.47 10.83 21.75
N ASN A 129 4.45 9.93 21.58
CA ASN A 129 5.48 10.11 20.56
C ASN A 129 4.88 10.24 19.15
N GLU A 130 5.69 10.75 18.23
CA GLU A 130 5.37 10.78 16.82
C GLU A 130 5.43 9.38 16.20
N ILE A 131 4.54 9.11 15.24
CA ILE A 131 4.53 7.91 14.43
C ILE A 131 4.12 8.21 12.98
N SER A 132 4.63 7.41 12.04
CA SER A 132 4.26 7.47 10.63
C SER A 132 3.29 6.36 10.26
N ARG A 133 2.31 6.70 9.42
CA ARG A 133 1.34 5.76 8.87
C ARG A 133 1.90 5.08 7.63
N THR A 134 2.02 3.76 7.69
CA THR A 134 2.57 2.94 6.61
C THR A 134 1.52 2.19 5.80
N ASN A 135 0.30 2.08 6.32
CA ASN A 135 -0.84 1.40 5.69
C ASN A 135 -2.01 2.38 5.45
N PHE A 136 -2.75 2.17 4.36
CA PHE A 136 -4.04 2.77 4.07
C PHE A 136 -5.06 2.51 5.18
N ASN A 137 -5.14 1.27 5.68
CA ASN A 137 -5.85 0.93 6.91
C ASN A 137 -4.85 0.53 7.98
N SER A 138 -4.79 1.28 9.08
CA SER A 138 -3.78 1.07 10.11
C SER A 138 -4.40 0.83 11.47
N ARG A 139 -3.75 -0.02 12.27
CA ARG A 139 -4.09 -0.24 13.67
C ARG A 139 -2.92 0.17 14.55
N TYR A 140 -3.23 0.85 15.64
CA TYR A 140 -2.25 1.27 16.63
C TYR A 140 -2.69 0.91 18.04
N LYS A 141 -1.71 0.89 18.93
CA LYS A 141 -1.93 0.86 20.37
C LYS A 141 -1.30 2.09 21.00
N ALA A 142 -2.10 2.85 21.73
CA ALA A 142 -1.67 3.97 22.56
C ALA A 142 -1.66 3.56 24.04
N GLU A 143 -0.51 3.70 24.68
CA GLU A 143 -0.28 3.35 26.07
C GLU A 143 -0.07 4.65 26.86
N LEU A 144 -0.95 4.89 27.83
CA LEU A 144 -0.96 6.07 28.69
C LEU A 144 -0.46 5.69 30.07
N PHE A 145 0.40 6.49 30.68
CA PHE A 145 1.06 6.15 31.95
C PHE A 145 0.69 7.13 33.06
N SER A 146 0.67 6.68 34.32
CA SER A 146 0.30 7.53 35.46
C SER A 146 1.21 8.75 35.65
N ASP A 147 2.48 8.66 35.24
CA ASP A 147 3.43 9.77 35.25
C ASP A 147 3.07 10.89 34.24
N GLY A 148 2.11 10.65 33.34
CA GLY A 148 1.67 11.59 32.30
C GLY A 148 2.33 11.40 30.95
N SER A 149 3.28 10.48 30.83
CA SER A 149 3.83 10.09 29.54
C SER A 149 2.82 9.24 28.75
N ALA A 150 3.02 9.18 27.44
CA ALA A 150 2.27 8.29 26.57
C ALA A 150 3.11 7.83 25.38
N LYS A 151 2.78 6.64 24.87
CA LYS A 151 3.46 6.01 23.75
C LYS A 151 2.44 5.49 22.74
N ILE A 152 2.73 5.61 21.46
CA ILE A 152 1.95 4.97 20.39
C ILE A 152 2.86 4.03 19.59
N SER A 153 2.32 2.88 19.21
CA SER A 153 3.00 1.88 18.39
C SER A 153 2.04 1.27 17.37
N GLU A 154 2.56 0.95 16.18
CA GLU A 154 1.77 0.28 15.13
C GLU A 154 1.56 -1.19 15.50
N THR A 155 0.31 -1.64 15.40
CA THR A 155 -0.12 -3.01 15.68
C THR A 155 -0.83 -3.65 14.48
N THR A 156 -0.82 -2.98 13.32
CA THR A 156 -1.35 -3.51 12.06
C THR A 156 -0.77 -4.91 11.78
N PRO A 157 -1.60 -5.96 11.70
CA PRO A 157 -1.11 -7.30 11.38
C PRO A 157 -0.43 -7.31 10.00
N VAL A 158 0.72 -7.98 9.89
CA VAL A 158 1.48 -8.05 8.63
C VAL A 158 0.62 -8.56 7.46
N LEU A 159 -0.20 -9.58 7.70
CA LEU A 159 -1.12 -10.16 6.72
C LEU A 159 -2.24 -9.21 6.28
N SER A 160 -2.56 -8.22 7.12
CA SER A 160 -3.57 -7.19 6.86
C SER A 160 -2.98 -5.90 6.31
N SER A 161 -1.66 -5.84 6.09
CA SER A 161 -1.02 -4.69 5.46
C SER A 161 -1.49 -4.53 4.02
N ASP A 162 -1.63 -3.29 3.55
CA ASP A 162 -2.12 -3.04 2.19
C ASP A 162 -1.16 -3.56 1.13
N LYS A 163 0.13 -3.65 1.45
CA LYS A 163 1.13 -4.28 0.59
C LYS A 163 0.84 -5.77 0.38
N VAL A 164 0.58 -6.51 1.45
CA VAL A 164 0.27 -7.95 1.37
C VAL A 164 -1.09 -8.16 0.70
N SER A 165 -2.10 -7.35 1.02
CA SER A 165 -3.41 -7.42 0.37
C SER A 165 -3.33 -7.13 -1.13
N SER A 166 -2.60 -6.07 -1.51
CA SER A 166 -2.38 -5.72 -2.92
C SER A 166 -1.62 -6.82 -3.65
N PHE A 167 -0.59 -7.39 -3.04
CA PHE A 167 0.13 -8.53 -3.60
C PHE A 167 -0.78 -9.74 -3.77
N ALA A 168 -1.58 -10.09 -2.76
CA ALA A 168 -2.49 -11.23 -2.80
C ALA A 168 -3.54 -11.12 -3.92
N LYS A 169 -3.95 -9.89 -4.28
CA LYS A 169 -4.83 -9.62 -5.43
C LYS A 169 -4.07 -9.64 -6.77
N ALA A 170 -2.91 -8.99 -6.85
CA ALA A 170 -2.14 -8.87 -8.08
C ALA A 170 -1.47 -10.19 -8.50
N PHE A 171 -1.05 -11.01 -7.54
CA PHE A 171 -0.36 -12.28 -7.77
C PHE A 171 -1.17 -13.26 -8.63
N PRO A 172 -2.42 -13.64 -8.29
CA PRO A 172 -3.19 -14.57 -9.13
C PRO A 172 -3.47 -14.02 -10.53
N ILE A 173 -3.73 -12.71 -10.66
CA ILE A 173 -3.94 -12.06 -11.96
C ILE A 173 -2.68 -12.20 -12.83
N THR A 174 -1.51 -11.91 -12.24
CA THR A 174 -0.21 -12.02 -12.90
C THR A 174 0.06 -13.45 -13.35
N ILE A 175 -0.08 -14.42 -12.45
CA ILE A 175 0.11 -15.85 -12.76
C ILE A 175 -0.80 -16.30 -13.90
N ILE A 176 -2.09 -15.93 -13.87
CA ILE A 176 -3.04 -16.31 -14.92
C ILE A 176 -2.62 -15.72 -16.27
N LEU A 177 -2.33 -14.42 -16.32
CA LEU A 177 -1.94 -13.74 -17.56
C LEU A 177 -0.67 -14.34 -18.15
N GLU A 178 0.37 -14.53 -17.34
CA GLU A 178 1.65 -15.04 -17.81
C GLU A 178 1.56 -16.50 -18.25
N LEU A 179 0.80 -17.35 -17.55
CA LEU A 179 0.59 -18.72 -17.98
C LEU A 179 -0.23 -18.79 -19.28
N LEU A 180 -1.19 -17.88 -19.50
CA LEU A 180 -1.93 -17.80 -20.76
C LEU A 180 -1.03 -17.37 -21.93
N VAL A 181 -0.24 -16.30 -21.75
CA VAL A 181 0.73 -15.84 -22.75
C VAL A 181 1.74 -16.95 -23.07
N SER A 182 2.23 -17.62 -22.04
CA SER A 182 3.15 -18.74 -22.17
C SER A 182 2.53 -19.93 -22.90
N LEU A 183 1.28 -20.29 -22.58
CA LEU A 183 0.57 -21.38 -23.25
C LEU A 183 0.41 -21.08 -24.74
N ILE A 184 0.03 -19.85 -25.10
CA ILE A 184 -0.08 -19.40 -26.49
C ILE A 184 1.28 -19.50 -27.19
N PHE A 185 2.33 -18.95 -26.58
CA PHE A 185 3.68 -18.96 -27.13
C PHE A 185 4.20 -20.38 -27.38
N LEU A 186 4.11 -21.25 -26.37
CA LEU A 186 4.53 -22.65 -26.46
C LEU A 186 3.74 -23.40 -27.54
N SER A 187 2.43 -23.15 -27.64
CA SER A 187 1.58 -23.78 -28.67
C SER A 187 1.95 -23.32 -30.08
N VAL A 188 2.17 -22.02 -30.29
CA VAL A 188 2.58 -21.46 -31.59
C VAL A 188 3.97 -21.96 -32.00
N ARG A 189 4.87 -22.14 -31.02
CA ARG A 189 6.23 -22.65 -31.25
C ARG A 189 6.32 -24.18 -31.22
N LYS A 190 5.20 -24.88 -30.99
CA LYS A 190 5.13 -26.35 -30.87
C LYS A 190 6.10 -26.91 -29.81
N LEU A 191 6.27 -26.18 -28.71
CA LEU A 191 7.11 -26.58 -27.59
C LEU A 191 6.31 -27.39 -26.53
N PRO A 192 6.96 -28.27 -25.76
CA PRO A 192 6.30 -29.04 -24.71
C PRO A 192 5.68 -28.16 -23.62
N LYS A 193 4.40 -28.42 -23.29
CA LYS A 193 3.63 -27.65 -22.28
C LYS A 193 4.14 -27.83 -20.85
N LYS A 194 4.98 -28.85 -20.58
CA LYS A 194 5.62 -29.01 -19.26
C LYS A 194 6.48 -27.81 -18.85
N ILE A 195 6.92 -26.99 -19.81
CA ILE A 195 7.63 -25.72 -19.55
C ILE A 195 6.80 -24.78 -18.66
N LEU A 196 5.46 -24.82 -18.75
CA LEU A 196 4.56 -23.99 -17.93
C LEU A 196 4.77 -24.17 -16.42
N ALA A 197 5.10 -25.38 -15.96
CA ALA A 197 5.37 -25.63 -14.55
C ALA A 197 6.60 -24.86 -14.05
N TYR A 198 7.63 -24.73 -14.89
CA TYR A 198 8.84 -23.96 -14.56
C TYR A 198 8.60 -22.45 -14.63
N ILE A 199 7.72 -21.99 -15.53
CA ILE A 199 7.32 -20.58 -15.59
C ILE A 199 6.54 -20.19 -14.33
N LEU A 200 5.59 -21.04 -13.92
CA LEU A 200 4.87 -20.88 -12.65
C LEU A 200 5.83 -20.81 -11.47
N LEU A 201 6.78 -21.76 -11.40
CA LEU A 201 7.76 -21.77 -10.31
C LEU A 201 8.68 -20.55 -10.32
N ALA A 202 9.13 -20.11 -11.51
CA ALA A 202 9.94 -18.90 -11.64
C ALA A 202 9.19 -17.68 -11.11
N ASN A 203 7.91 -17.53 -11.46
CA ASN A 203 7.02 -16.46 -11.00
C ASN A 203 6.75 -16.51 -9.48
N ILE A 204 6.52 -17.70 -8.92
CA ILE A 204 6.36 -17.88 -7.47
C ILE A 204 7.59 -17.36 -6.71
N ILE A 205 8.77 -17.40 -7.32
CA ILE A 205 10.02 -16.92 -6.72
C ILE A 205 10.26 -15.44 -7.04
N SER A 206 10.12 -15.02 -8.31
CA SER A 206 10.44 -13.66 -8.75
C SER A 206 9.47 -12.62 -8.20
N LEU A 207 8.17 -12.90 -8.19
CA LEU A 207 7.15 -11.91 -7.80
C LEU A 207 7.26 -11.46 -6.33
N PRO A 208 7.46 -12.34 -5.33
CA PRO A 208 7.71 -11.89 -3.96
C PRO A 208 8.99 -11.04 -3.83
N ILE A 209 10.05 -11.38 -4.57
CA ILE A 209 11.28 -10.59 -4.57
C ILE A 209 11.00 -9.18 -5.10
N VAL A 210 10.31 -9.08 -6.24
CA VAL A 210 9.91 -7.81 -6.85
C VAL A 210 9.03 -6.97 -5.92
N TRP A 211 8.04 -7.59 -5.25
CA TRP A 211 7.08 -6.86 -4.42
C TRP A 211 7.58 -6.49 -3.02
N PHE A 212 8.46 -7.30 -2.43
CA PHE A 212 8.84 -7.12 -1.03
C PHE A 212 10.31 -6.72 -0.82
N LEU A 213 11.23 -7.07 -1.74
CA LEU A 213 12.65 -6.75 -1.59
C LEU A 213 13.05 -5.49 -2.34
N PHE A 214 12.62 -5.33 -3.60
CA PHE A 214 12.97 -4.15 -4.39
C PHE A 214 12.51 -2.81 -3.78
N PRO A 215 11.32 -2.71 -3.15
CA PRO A 215 10.90 -1.48 -2.47
C PRO A 215 11.73 -1.10 -1.24
N LEU A 216 12.59 -1.99 -0.74
CA LEU A 216 13.51 -1.66 0.36
C LEU A 216 14.72 -0.84 -0.12
N VAL A 217 14.95 -0.81 -1.44
CA VAL A 217 16.04 -0.04 -2.04
C VAL A 217 15.64 1.43 -2.10
N LYS A 218 16.53 2.31 -1.64
CA LYS A 218 16.33 3.78 -1.66
C LYS A 218 16.57 4.35 -3.06
N LEU A 219 15.67 4.06 -3.99
CA LEU A 219 15.68 4.59 -5.36
C LEU A 219 14.35 5.29 -5.69
N PRO A 220 14.33 6.19 -6.68
CA PRO A 220 13.07 6.73 -7.21
C PRO A 220 12.15 5.60 -7.69
N ILE A 221 10.83 5.73 -7.49
CA ILE A 221 9.84 4.68 -7.80
C ILE A 221 9.98 4.16 -9.24
N LEU A 222 10.16 5.06 -10.21
CA LEU A 222 10.35 4.67 -11.61
C LEU A 222 11.61 3.82 -11.82
N ALA A 223 12.70 4.13 -11.12
CA ALA A 223 13.92 3.34 -11.18
C ALA A 223 13.74 1.97 -10.52
N ILE A 224 13.00 1.90 -9.41
CA ILE A 224 12.65 0.63 -8.75
C ILE A 224 11.91 -0.28 -9.74
N ILE A 225 10.86 0.24 -10.39
CA ILE A 225 10.08 -0.50 -11.39
C ILE A 225 10.99 -1.01 -12.52
N VAL A 226 11.78 -0.12 -13.14
CA VAL A 226 12.64 -0.52 -14.27
C VAL A 226 13.63 -1.60 -13.87
N VAL A 227 14.30 -1.46 -12.71
CA VAL A 227 15.31 -2.43 -12.27
C VAL A 227 14.64 -3.75 -11.86
N SER A 228 13.47 -3.72 -11.20
CA SER A 228 12.75 -4.93 -10.81
C SER A 228 12.23 -5.72 -12.02
N GLU A 229 11.75 -5.04 -13.05
CA GLU A 229 11.31 -5.67 -14.32
C GLU A 229 12.48 -6.30 -15.07
N ILE A 230 13.63 -5.61 -15.15
CA ILE A 230 14.85 -6.18 -15.72
C ILE A 230 15.28 -7.43 -14.95
N PHE A 231 15.24 -7.36 -13.61
CA PHE A 231 15.54 -8.52 -12.77
C PHE A 231 14.60 -9.68 -13.05
N ALA A 232 13.28 -9.46 -13.04
CA ALA A 232 12.28 -10.51 -13.25
C ALA A 232 12.49 -11.20 -14.60
N VAL A 233 12.59 -10.42 -15.69
CA VAL A 233 12.84 -10.94 -17.04
C VAL A 233 14.12 -11.78 -17.09
N LEU A 234 15.23 -11.26 -16.57
CA LEU A 234 16.52 -11.97 -16.62
C LEU A 234 16.49 -13.23 -15.75
N PHE A 235 16.02 -13.12 -14.50
CA PHE A 235 15.91 -14.24 -13.58
C PHE A 235 15.05 -15.36 -14.17
N GLU A 236 13.84 -15.05 -14.63
CA GLU A 236 12.92 -16.04 -15.21
C GLU A 236 13.49 -16.64 -16.51
N THR A 237 14.16 -15.82 -17.31
CA THR A 237 14.86 -16.30 -18.52
C THR A 237 15.90 -17.33 -18.19
N TYR A 238 16.82 -17.02 -17.26
CA TYR A 238 17.84 -17.97 -16.86
C TYR A 238 17.24 -19.20 -16.17
N PHE A 239 16.27 -19.01 -15.28
CA PHE A 239 15.64 -20.10 -14.54
C PHE A 239 14.96 -21.11 -15.49
N VAL A 240 14.09 -20.64 -16.38
CA VAL A 240 13.38 -21.49 -17.35
C VAL A 240 14.35 -22.11 -18.33
N TYR A 241 15.30 -21.34 -18.86
CA TYR A 241 16.31 -21.85 -19.79
C TYR A 241 17.16 -22.94 -19.16
N LEU A 242 17.75 -22.74 -17.98
CA LEU A 242 18.66 -23.70 -17.37
C LEU A 242 17.97 -25.04 -17.09
N LEU A 243 16.72 -25.01 -16.62
CA LEU A 243 15.94 -26.20 -16.33
C LEU A 243 15.36 -26.89 -17.58
N ASN A 244 15.35 -26.20 -18.73
CA ASN A 244 14.77 -26.71 -19.98
C ASN A 244 15.70 -26.54 -21.19
N LYS A 245 17.02 -26.45 -20.99
CA LYS A 245 17.99 -26.07 -22.04
C LYS A 245 18.03 -27.01 -23.25
N GLN A 246 17.58 -28.25 -23.07
CA GLN A 246 17.46 -29.25 -24.14
C GLN A 246 16.20 -29.07 -25.00
N ILE A 247 15.26 -28.25 -24.55
CA ILE A 247 13.91 -28.12 -25.11
C ILE A 247 13.68 -26.71 -25.66
N ILE A 248 14.13 -25.68 -24.93
CA ILE A 248 13.95 -24.28 -25.30
C ILE A 248 15.32 -23.61 -25.44
N SER A 249 15.50 -22.88 -26.54
CA SER A 249 16.70 -22.05 -26.72
C SER A 249 16.66 -20.82 -25.82
N PHE A 250 17.83 -20.27 -25.48
CA PHE A 250 17.92 -19.04 -24.68
C PHE A 250 17.11 -17.89 -25.31
N LYS A 251 17.19 -17.69 -26.63
CA LYS A 251 16.43 -16.65 -27.35
C LYS A 251 14.92 -16.81 -27.19
N GLN A 252 14.42 -18.06 -27.24
CA GLN A 252 12.99 -18.34 -27.05
C GLN A 252 12.58 -18.08 -25.60
N SER A 253 13.39 -18.49 -24.63
CA SER A 253 13.13 -18.21 -23.20
C SER A 253 13.10 -16.71 -22.92
N LEU A 254 14.07 -15.96 -23.45
CA LEU A 254 14.13 -14.51 -23.31
C LEU A 254 12.93 -13.82 -23.94
N THR A 255 12.58 -14.19 -25.18
CA THR A 255 11.40 -13.65 -25.86
C THR A 255 10.13 -13.92 -25.05
N LEU A 256 9.99 -15.13 -24.52
CA LEU A 256 8.83 -15.53 -23.73
C LEU A 256 8.69 -14.70 -22.45
N ASN A 257 9.75 -14.56 -21.66
CA ASN A 257 9.65 -13.84 -20.39
C ASN A 257 9.55 -12.33 -20.58
N ILE A 258 10.13 -11.76 -21.65
CA ILE A 258 9.84 -10.38 -22.06
C ILE A 258 8.34 -10.21 -22.35
N LEU A 259 7.73 -11.14 -23.10
CA LEU A 259 6.29 -11.07 -23.41
C LEU A 259 5.43 -11.22 -22.15
N ASN A 260 5.79 -12.12 -21.24
CA ASN A 260 5.09 -12.30 -19.97
C ASN A 260 5.13 -11.02 -19.13
N ASN A 261 6.33 -10.49 -18.83
CA ASN A 261 6.51 -9.30 -17.98
C ASN A 261 5.87 -8.05 -18.61
N LEU A 262 6.00 -7.85 -19.93
CA LEU A 262 5.31 -6.73 -20.59
C LEU A 262 3.78 -6.90 -20.49
N THR A 263 3.26 -8.11 -20.63
CA THR A 263 1.82 -8.34 -20.53
C THR A 263 1.33 -8.13 -19.10
N SER A 264 2.02 -8.68 -18.08
CA SER A 264 1.62 -8.50 -16.68
C SER A 264 1.77 -7.06 -16.22
N LEU A 265 2.84 -6.36 -16.61
CA LEU A 265 3.03 -4.94 -16.29
C LEU A 265 1.90 -4.06 -16.87
N PHE A 266 1.61 -4.18 -18.17
CA PHE A 266 0.63 -3.31 -18.83
C PHE A 266 -0.81 -3.77 -18.67
N VAL A 267 -1.10 -5.04 -18.96
CA VAL A 267 -2.47 -5.58 -18.89
C VAL A 267 -2.83 -5.90 -17.44
N GLY A 268 -1.93 -6.56 -16.70
CA GLY A 268 -2.15 -6.84 -15.28
C GLY A 268 -2.23 -5.56 -14.45
N GLY A 269 -1.34 -4.59 -14.69
CA GLY A 269 -1.40 -3.27 -14.07
C GLY A 269 -2.71 -2.52 -14.36
N PHE A 270 -3.21 -2.58 -15.60
CA PHE A 270 -4.51 -2.01 -15.95
C PHE A 270 -5.68 -2.69 -15.22
N ILE A 271 -5.73 -4.03 -15.22
CA ILE A 271 -6.77 -4.79 -14.51
C ILE A 271 -6.74 -4.49 -13.01
N PHE A 272 -5.55 -4.51 -12.40
CA PHE A 272 -5.37 -4.21 -10.99
C PHE A 272 -5.79 -2.77 -10.66
N GLY A 273 -5.46 -1.80 -11.53
CA GLY A 273 -5.94 -0.42 -11.40
C GLY A 273 -7.45 -0.30 -11.43
N LEU A 274 -8.13 -1.04 -12.32
CA LEU A 274 -9.61 -1.08 -12.35
C LEU A 274 -10.17 -1.65 -11.04
N LEU A 275 -9.61 -2.74 -10.51
CA LEU A 275 -10.04 -3.31 -9.22
C LEU A 275 -9.90 -2.29 -8.08
N GLY A 276 -8.79 -1.54 -8.06
CA GLY A 276 -8.57 -0.46 -7.10
C GLY A 276 -9.61 0.67 -7.20
N ILE A 277 -10.02 1.03 -8.42
CA ILE A 277 -11.07 2.05 -8.65
C ILE A 277 -12.43 1.57 -8.14
N PHE A 278 -12.76 0.28 -8.31
CA PHE A 278 -14.04 -0.29 -7.89
C PHE A 278 -14.05 -0.78 -6.44
N GLY A 279 -12.96 -0.58 -5.67
CA GLY A 279 -12.86 -0.98 -4.27
C GLY A 279 -12.91 -2.51 -4.05
N LEU A 280 -12.55 -3.30 -5.07
CA LEU A 280 -12.53 -4.76 -5.05
C LEU A 280 -11.16 -5.32 -4.64
#